data_AF-A0A970PVW4-F1
#
_entry.id   AF-A0A970PVW4-F1
#
_cell.length_a   1.000
_cell.length_b   1.000
_cell.length_c   1.000
_cell.angle_alpha   90.00
_cell.angle_beta   90.00
_cell.angle_gamma   90.00
#
_symmetry.space_group_name_H-M   'P 1'
#
loop_
_entity.id
_entity.type
_entity.pdbx_description
1 polymer ?
#
loop_
_entity_poly.entity_id
_entity_poly.type
_entity_poly.pdbx_seq_one_letter_code
_entity_poly.pdbx_strand_id
1 'polypeptide(L)' 'MKAVIFDLDGVLITTDDCHYEAWKQMADEEGIYFDRAINERLRGVSRMD' A
#
# COMPACT_ATOMS: atom_id res chain seq x y z
N MET A 1 16.58 -12.37 -25.32
CA MET A 1 15.62 -11.74 -24.38
C MET A 1 15.63 -10.23 -24.66
N LYS A 2 14.49 -9.59 -24.91
CA LYS A 2 14.46 -8.20 -25.43
C LYS A 2 14.17 -7.12 -24.38
N ALA A 3 13.50 -7.41 -23.26
CA ALA A 3 13.48 -6.62 -22.02
C ALA A 3 12.62 -7.34 -20.96
N VAL A 4 12.79 -6.97 -19.68
CA VAL A 4 11.89 -7.33 -18.57
C VAL A 4 11.55 -6.05 -17.81
N ILE A 5 10.28 -5.85 -17.49
CA ILE A 5 9.79 -4.71 -16.71
C ILE A 5 9.45 -5.23 -15.32
N PHE A 6 10.01 -4.60 -14.30
CA PHE A 6 9.77 -4.93 -12.91
C PHE A 6 8.98 -3.80 -12.25
N ASP A 7 8.10 -4.19 -11.34
CA ASP A 7 7.54 -3.26 -10.38
C ASP A 7 8.62 -2.81 -9.39
N LEU A 8 8.41 -1.68 -8.73
CA LEU A 8 9.35 -1.17 -7.73
C LEU A 8 9.02 -1.76 -6.36
N ASP A 9 7.77 -1.60 -5.95
CA ASP A 9 7.29 -1.95 -4.62
C ASP A 9 7.08 -3.47 -4.48
N GLY A 10 7.74 -4.08 -3.51
CA GLY A 10 7.70 -5.52 -3.27
C GLY A 10 8.51 -6.38 -4.26
N VAL A 11 9.07 -5.80 -5.32
CA VAL A 11 9.90 -6.52 -6.31
C VAL A 11 11.36 -6.07 -6.27
N LEU A 12 11.63 -4.76 -6.27
CA LEU A 12 12.99 -4.21 -6.15
C LEU A 12 13.27 -3.66 -4.75
N ILE A 13 12.25 -3.14 -4.06
CA ILE A 13 12.34 -2.61 -2.70
C ILE A 13 11.03 -2.80 -1.94
N THR A 14 11.09 -3.03 -0.63
CA THR A 14 9.89 -3.12 0.22
C THR A 14 9.55 -1.74 0.80
N THR A 15 8.52 -1.09 0.24
CA THR A 15 7.96 0.19 0.73
C THR A 15 6.59 0.02 1.39
N ASP A 16 6.08 -1.21 1.47
CA ASP A 16 4.76 -1.57 2.01
C ASP A 16 4.49 -0.96 3.40
N ASP A 17 5.51 -0.91 4.26
CA ASP A 17 5.40 -0.33 5.60
C ASP A 17 5.23 1.19 5.58
N CYS A 18 5.87 1.90 4.65
CA CYS A 18 5.69 3.35 4.53
C CYS A 18 4.26 3.70 4.10
N HIS A 19 3.65 2.89 3.23
CA HIS A 19 2.24 3.06 2.85
C HIS A 19 1.33 2.82 4.04
N TYR A 20 1.56 1.74 4.80
CA TYR A 20 0.78 1.44 5.99
C TYR A 20 0.82 2.59 7.01
N GLU A 21 2.01 3.09 7.35
CA GLU A 21 2.16 4.16 8.33
C GLU A 21 1.50 5.47 7.87
N ALA A 22 1.59 5.83 6.58
CA ALA A 22 0.93 7.02 6.05
C ALA A 22 -0.61 6.93 6.13
N TRP A 23 -1.18 5.78 5.76
CA TRP A 23 -2.62 5.55 5.89
C TRP A 23 -3.08 5.48 7.34
N LYS A 24 -2.26 4.87 8.21
CA LYS A 24 -2.53 4.80 9.64
C LYS A 24 -2.56 6.19 10.28
N GLN A 25 -1.60 7.05 9.94
CA GLN A 25 -1.56 8.42 10.41
C GLN A 25 -2.83 9.18 10.00
N MET A 26 -3.22 9.16 8.72
CA MET A 26 -4.44 9.84 8.27
C MET A 26 -5.70 9.29 8.96
N ALA A 27 -5.79 7.97 9.13
CA ALA A 27 -6.93 7.36 9.80
C ALA A 27 -7.01 7.75 11.28
N ASP A 28 -5.87 7.82 11.97
CA ASP A 28 -5.81 8.24 13.37
C ASP A 28 -6.18 9.73 13.55
N GLU A 29 -5.79 10.59 12.61
CA GLU A 29 -6.19 12.01 12.57
C GLU A 29 -7.71 12.19 12.40
N GLU A 30 -8.35 11.32 11.62
CA GLU A 30 -9.81 11.32 11.37
C GLU A 30 -10.60 10.47 12.39
N GLY A 31 -9.92 9.81 13.34
CA GLY A 31 -10.55 8.91 14.31
C GLY A 31 -11.13 7.62 13.71
N ILE A 32 -10.65 7.22 12.53
CA ILE A 32 -11.07 6.02 11.81
C ILE A 32 -10.18 4.85 12.23
N TYR A 33 -10.80 3.73 12.62
CA TYR A 33 -10.04 2.53 12.92
C TYR A 33 -9.38 1.96 11.65
N PHE A 34 -8.05 1.92 11.66
CA PHE A 34 -7.23 1.35 10.59
C PHE A 34 -6.14 0.45 11.17
N ASP A 35 -5.98 -0.74 10.59
CA ASP A 35 -5.01 -1.75 10.98
C ASP A 35 -4.40 -2.46 9.75
N ARG A 36 -3.40 -3.32 9.98
CA ARG A 36 -2.70 -4.02 8.89
C ARG A 36 -3.62 -4.96 8.10
N ALA A 37 -4.64 -5.53 8.74
CA ALA A 37 -5.60 -6.40 8.06
C ALA A 37 -6.49 -5.61 7.08
N ILE A 38 -6.85 -4.38 7.42
CA ILE A 38 -7.55 -3.45 6.52
C ILE A 38 -6.61 -3.01 5.39
N ASN A 39 -5.35 -2.68 5.69
CA ASN A 39 -4.36 -2.29 4.67
C ASN A 39 -4.15 -3.38 3.60
N GLU A 40 -4.01 -4.64 4.01
CA GLU A 40 -3.87 -5.77 3.08
C GLU A 40 -5.11 -5.97 2.19
N ARG A 41 -6.33 -5.72 2.72
CA ARG A 41 -7.56 -5.79 1.91
C ARG A 41 -7.66 -4.68 0.86
N LEU A 42 -7.02 -3.54 1.11
CA LEU A 42 -6.97 -2.40 0.19
C LEU A 42 -5.77 -2.49 -0.78
N ARG A 43 -4.91 -3.49 -0.62
CA ARG A 43 -3.77 -3.72 -1.50
C ARG A 43 -4.25 -4.18 -2.87
N GLY A 44 -3.87 -3.46 -3.92
CA GLY A 44 -4.19 -3.81 -5.31
C GLY A 44 -5.65 -3.56 -5.74
N VAL A 45 -6.45 -2.83 -4.95
CA VAL A 45 -7.79 -2.42 -5.39
C VAL A 45 -7.70 -1.37 -6.51
N SER A 46 -8.53 -1.52 -7.55
CA SER A 46 -8.69 -0.51 -8.60
C SER A 46 -9.15 0.80 -7.97
N ARG A 47 -8.53 1.93 -8.34
CA ARG A 47 -8.82 3.25 -7.78
C ARG A 47 -9.76 4.10 -8.64
N MET A 48 -10.37 3.52 -9.67
CA MET A 48 -11.41 4.17 -10.46
C MET A 48 -12.41 3.10 -10.94
N ASP A 49 -13.67 3.30 -10.55
CA ASP A 49 -14.86 3.11 -11.39
C ASP A 49 -15.59 4.46 -11.43
#